data_AF-A0A9E5MV16-F1
#
_entry.id   AF-A0A9E5MV16-F1
#
_cell.length_a   1.000
_cell.length_b   1.000
_cell.length_c   1.000
_cell.angle_alpha   90.00
_cell.angle_beta   90.00
_cell.angle_gamma   90.00
#
_symmetry.space_group_name_H-M   'P 1'
#
loop_
_entity.id
_entity.type
_entity.pdbx_description
1 polymer ?
#
loop_
_entity_poly.entity_id
_entity_poly.type
_entity_poly.pdbx_seq_one_letter_code
_entity_poly.pdbx_strand_id
1 'polypeptide(L)'
;MPPHGLNPQAEQELRDAQIDKYVGDFHPVFSEDVGQGWTRHTFDPGLAFDGPVCVAGTPYSVFTKHGNPAKLLIMLQGGGACWQDFYNCNIRSEDQEPPPPAPVGIWDGQSGLNPVEDWSVVYMPYCDGSVFSG
;
A
#
# COMPACT_ATOMS: atom_id res chain seq x y z
N MET A 1 1.43 15.23 -28.50
CA MET A 1 2.52 14.45 -27.88
C MET A 1 2.01 13.03 -27.68
N PRO A 2 2.78 11.99 -28.01
CA PRO A 2 2.38 10.63 -27.64
C PRO A 2 2.28 10.55 -26.11
N PRO A 3 1.30 9.80 -25.55
CA PRO A 3 1.17 9.70 -24.11
C PRO A 3 2.47 9.16 -23.51
N HIS A 4 3.01 9.88 -22.54
CA HIS A 4 4.13 9.42 -21.72
C HIS A 4 3.58 8.35 -20.77
N GLY A 5 3.49 7.11 -21.25
CA GLY A 5 2.92 5.99 -20.53
C GLY A 5 3.47 4.65 -21.01
N LEU A 6 3.01 3.57 -20.37
CA LEU A 6 3.33 2.19 -20.74
C LEU A 6 2.93 1.96 -22.20
N ASN A 7 3.91 1.74 -23.07
CA ASN A 7 3.63 1.41 -24.47
C ASN A 7 3.15 -0.06 -24.56
N PRO A 8 2.48 -0.48 -25.66
CA PRO A 8 1.92 -1.83 -25.76
C PRO A 8 2.94 -2.95 -25.64
N GLN A 9 4.19 -2.72 -26.07
CA GLN A 9 5.26 -3.71 -25.93
C GLN A 9 5.64 -3.88 -24.46
N ALA A 10 5.85 -2.78 -23.74
CA ALA A 10 6.16 -2.82 -22.32
C ALA A 10 5.01 -3.42 -21.51
N GLU A 11 3.76 -3.16 -21.89
CA GLU A 11 2.60 -3.83 -21.28
C GLU A 11 2.64 -5.34 -21.49
N GLN A 12 2.94 -5.80 -22.72
CA GLN A 12 3.07 -7.22 -23.00
C GLN A 12 4.22 -7.85 -22.20
N GLU A 13 5.36 -7.19 -22.10
CA GLU A 13 6.52 -7.66 -21.32
C GLU A 13 6.15 -7.85 -19.83
N LEU A 14 5.36 -6.96 -19.23
CA LEU A 14 4.89 -7.10 -17.85
C LEU A 14 3.94 -8.28 -17.66
N ARG A 15 3.04 -8.52 -18.65
CA ARG A 15 2.13 -9.67 -18.65
C ARG A 15 2.86 -10.99 -18.84
N ASP A 16 3.84 -11.03 -19.74
CA ASP A 16 4.68 -12.21 -19.97
C ASP A 16 5.51 -12.54 -18.72
N ALA A 17 5.94 -11.52 -17.97
CA ALA A 17 6.59 -11.67 -16.66
C ALA A 17 5.62 -12.02 -15.52
N GLN A 18 4.32 -12.14 -15.81
CA GLN A 18 3.27 -12.49 -14.85
C GLN A 18 3.18 -11.52 -13.66
N ILE A 19 3.48 -10.23 -13.87
CA ILE A 19 3.36 -9.21 -12.81
C ILE A 19 1.89 -9.00 -12.39
N ASP A 20 0.95 -9.30 -13.28
CA ASP A 20 -0.49 -9.21 -13.05
C ASP A 20 -1.13 -10.50 -12.54
N LYS A 21 -0.34 -11.56 -12.23
CA LYS A 21 -0.88 -12.89 -11.88
C LYS A 21 -1.89 -12.92 -10.73
N TYR A 22 -1.81 -11.97 -9.79
CA TYR A 22 -2.68 -11.91 -8.60
C TYR A 22 -3.73 -10.80 -8.68
N VAL A 23 -3.83 -10.10 -9.83
CA VAL A 23 -4.82 -9.04 -9.99
C VAL A 23 -6.22 -9.66 -10.00
N GLY A 24 -7.03 -9.30 -9.00
CA GLY A 24 -8.40 -9.80 -8.84
C GLY A 24 -8.53 -11.08 -8.01
N ASP A 25 -7.42 -11.68 -7.57
CA ASP A 25 -7.46 -12.89 -6.75
C ASP A 25 -7.86 -12.58 -5.29
N PHE A 26 -7.47 -11.40 -4.79
CA PHE A 26 -7.72 -10.99 -3.41
C PHE A 26 -8.56 -9.72 -3.32
N HIS A 27 -9.57 -9.77 -2.47
CA HIS A 27 -10.46 -8.66 -2.17
C HIS A 27 -10.51 -8.40 -0.65
N PRO A 28 -10.63 -7.14 -0.22
CA PRO A 28 -10.79 -6.86 1.19
C PRO A 28 -12.12 -7.46 1.68
N VAL A 29 -12.06 -8.16 2.81
CA VAL A 29 -13.26 -8.72 3.46
C VAL A 29 -14.05 -7.64 4.19
N PHE A 30 -13.38 -6.54 4.54
CA PHE A 30 -13.99 -5.43 5.24
C PHE A 30 -13.33 -4.12 4.82
N SER A 31 -14.14 -3.06 4.71
CA SER A 31 -13.64 -1.72 4.48
C SER A 31 -14.42 -0.72 5.31
N GLU A 32 -13.71 0.20 5.95
CA GLU A 32 -14.31 1.16 6.88
C GLU A 32 -13.64 2.54 6.77
N ASP A 33 -14.43 3.58 6.98
CA ASP A 33 -13.93 4.93 7.16
C ASP A 33 -13.29 5.05 8.55
N VAL A 34 -11.97 5.32 8.58
CA VAL A 34 -11.19 5.49 9.81
C VAL A 34 -10.94 6.97 10.13
N GLY A 35 -11.63 7.87 9.43
CA GLY A 35 -11.56 9.31 9.61
C GLY A 35 -10.45 9.98 8.79
N GLN A 36 -10.45 11.32 8.78
CA GLN A 36 -9.46 12.14 8.06
C GLN A 36 -9.37 11.85 6.55
N GLY A 37 -10.46 11.30 5.98
CA GLY A 37 -10.56 10.92 4.58
C GLY A 37 -9.92 9.56 4.24
N TRP A 38 -9.50 8.79 5.24
CA TRP A 38 -8.92 7.46 5.05
C TRP A 38 -10.00 6.38 5.12
N THR A 39 -9.93 5.45 4.17
CA THR A 39 -10.64 4.17 4.23
C THR A 39 -9.63 3.07 4.47
N ARG A 40 -9.83 2.26 5.51
CA ARG A 40 -9.06 1.04 5.78
C ARG A 40 -9.71 -0.13 5.04
N HIS A 41 -8.91 -0.96 4.39
CA HIS A 41 -9.31 -2.16 3.68
C HIS A 41 -8.56 -3.35 4.26
N THR A 42 -9.26 -4.24 4.96
CA THR A 42 -8.67 -5.41 5.64
C THR A 42 -8.86 -6.66 4.79
N PHE A 43 -7.79 -7.44 4.65
CA PHE A 43 -7.73 -8.70 3.92
C PHE A 43 -7.62 -9.85 4.93
N ASP A 44 -8.52 -10.82 4.81
CA ASP A 44 -8.44 -12.07 5.57
C ASP A 44 -7.63 -13.08 4.75
N PRO A 45 -6.54 -13.65 5.29
CA PRO A 45 -5.77 -14.67 4.60
C PRO A 45 -6.51 -16.02 4.48
N GLY A 46 -7.68 -16.16 5.11
CA GLY A 46 -8.52 -17.34 5.06
C GLY A 46 -7.90 -18.56 5.75
N LEU A 47 -8.61 -19.68 5.74
CA LEU A 47 -8.14 -20.93 6.36
C LEU A 47 -6.94 -21.57 5.64
N ALA A 48 -6.75 -21.23 4.36
CA ALA A 48 -5.65 -21.71 3.55
C ALA A 48 -4.37 -20.88 3.70
N PHE A 49 -4.44 -19.71 4.33
CA PHE A 49 -3.32 -18.75 4.46
C PHE A 49 -2.67 -18.39 3.12
N ASP A 50 -3.47 -18.31 2.05
CA ASP A 50 -3.03 -18.01 0.69
C ASP A 50 -3.20 -16.52 0.32
N GLY A 51 -3.80 -15.71 1.20
CA GLY A 51 -3.97 -14.27 1.02
C GLY A 51 -2.95 -13.38 1.74
N PRO A 52 -3.07 -12.05 1.57
CA PRO A 52 -2.20 -11.08 2.23
C PRO A 52 -2.20 -11.20 3.76
N VAL A 53 -1.03 -11.40 4.35
CA VAL A 53 -0.85 -11.63 5.78
C VAL A 53 0.44 -10.97 6.26
N CYS A 54 0.45 -10.45 7.48
CA CYS A 54 1.68 -9.96 8.12
C CYS A 54 2.55 -11.10 8.63
N VAL A 55 3.83 -10.84 8.89
CA VAL A 55 4.78 -11.85 9.41
C VAL A 55 4.35 -12.40 10.79
N ALA A 56 3.55 -11.65 11.55
CA ALA A 56 2.95 -12.09 12.80
C ALA A 56 1.74 -13.05 12.62
N GLY A 57 1.36 -13.37 11.37
CA GLY A 57 0.16 -14.15 11.06
C GLY A 57 -1.16 -13.39 11.21
N THR A 58 -1.11 -12.06 11.37
CA THR A 58 -2.30 -11.20 11.48
C THR A 58 -2.80 -10.77 10.10
N PRO A 59 -4.11 -10.45 9.96
CA PRO A 59 -4.66 -9.87 8.73
C PRO A 59 -3.89 -8.64 8.26
N TYR A 60 -3.69 -8.53 6.94
CA TYR A 60 -3.10 -7.34 6.34
C TYR A 60 -4.17 -6.27 6.07
N SER A 61 -3.81 -4.99 6.21
CA SER A 61 -4.68 -3.88 5.85
C SER A 61 -3.96 -2.85 4.97
N VAL A 62 -4.68 -2.31 4.00
CA VAL A 62 -4.24 -1.20 3.13
C VAL A 62 -5.17 -0.01 3.36
N PHE A 63 -4.66 1.21 3.21
CA PHE A 63 -5.43 2.42 3.40
C PHE A 63 -5.54 3.20 2.11
N THR A 64 -6.71 3.75 1.82
CA THR A 64 -6.90 4.64 0.67
C THR A 64 -7.41 6.00 1.12
N LYS A 65 -6.98 7.05 0.41
CA LYS A 65 -7.50 8.41 0.55
C LYS A 65 -7.88 8.94 -0.81
N HIS A 66 -9.14 9.31 -0.97
CA HIS A 66 -9.66 9.81 -2.23
C HIS A 66 -9.14 11.23 -2.52
N GLY A 67 -8.59 11.42 -3.71
CA GLY A 67 -8.15 12.72 -4.24
C GLY A 67 -8.56 12.85 -5.70
N ASN A 68 -7.62 13.25 -6.55
CA ASN A 68 -7.76 13.27 -7.99
C ASN A 68 -7.64 11.83 -8.54
N PRO A 69 -8.67 11.26 -9.18
CA PRO A 69 -8.63 9.87 -9.66
C PRO A 69 -7.68 9.66 -10.85
N ALA A 70 -7.22 10.74 -11.50
CA ALA A 70 -6.24 10.66 -12.58
C ALA A 70 -4.78 10.69 -12.10
N LYS A 71 -4.55 10.84 -10.79
CA LYS A 71 -3.21 10.92 -10.17
C LYS A 71 -3.15 10.01 -8.95
N LEU A 72 -2.19 9.09 -8.92
CA LEU A 72 -2.11 8.06 -7.88
C LEU A 72 -0.73 8.04 -7.21
N LEU A 73 -0.72 8.17 -5.89
CA LEU A 73 0.45 7.91 -5.05
C LEU A 73 0.28 6.54 -4.40
N ILE A 74 1.24 5.64 -4.61
CA ILE A 74 1.37 4.40 -3.84
C ILE A 74 2.51 4.60 -2.85
N MET A 75 2.19 4.69 -1.56
CA MET A 75 3.16 4.88 -0.48
C MET A 75 3.47 3.54 0.18
N LEU A 76 4.71 3.09 0.06
CA LEU A 76 5.24 1.91 0.75
C LEU A 76 5.91 2.37 2.04
N GLN A 77 5.29 2.08 3.19
CA GLN A 77 5.86 2.47 4.48
C GLN A 77 7.18 1.73 4.74
N GLY A 78 8.19 2.41 5.32
CA GLY A 78 9.40 1.76 5.80
C GLY A 78 9.19 1.03 7.13
N GLY A 79 10.29 0.67 7.80
CA GLY A 79 10.21 0.08 9.15
C GLY A 79 11.15 -1.09 9.37
N GLY A 80 12.37 -1.04 8.80
CA GLY A 80 13.39 -2.07 9.01
C GLY A 80 13.12 -3.39 8.27
N ALA A 81 13.74 -4.47 8.74
CA ALA A 81 13.60 -5.82 8.20
C ALA A 81 13.85 -6.85 9.30
N CYS A 82 13.40 -8.08 9.07
CA CYS A 82 13.56 -9.19 10.00
C CYS A 82 14.40 -10.30 9.36
N TRP A 83 15.32 -10.86 10.14
CA TRP A 83 16.18 -11.99 9.78
C TRP A 83 16.24 -12.97 10.96
N GLN A 84 16.85 -14.15 10.75
CA GLN A 84 17.11 -15.05 11.87
C GLN A 84 17.89 -14.32 12.97
N ASP A 85 17.36 -14.37 14.19
CA ASP A 85 17.92 -13.75 15.40
C ASP A 85 18.04 -12.21 15.37
N PHE A 86 17.35 -11.53 14.45
CA PHE A 86 17.29 -10.07 14.40
C PHE A 86 15.90 -9.61 13.93
N TYR A 87 15.05 -9.24 14.90
CA TYR A 87 13.64 -8.90 14.66
C TYR A 87 13.38 -7.40 14.78
N ASN A 88 14.05 -6.60 13.94
CA ASN A 88 13.87 -5.14 13.90
C ASN A 88 13.03 -4.73 12.68
N CYS A 89 11.82 -5.27 12.61
CA CYS A 89 10.81 -4.86 11.64
C CYS A 89 9.46 -4.59 12.30
N ASN A 90 8.61 -3.86 11.59
CA ASN A 90 7.18 -3.86 11.87
C ASN A 90 6.60 -5.25 11.57
N ILE A 91 5.78 -5.78 12.48
CA ILE A 91 5.22 -7.14 12.34
C ILE A 91 3.69 -7.16 12.19
N ARG A 92 3.04 -6.00 12.32
CA ARG A 92 1.58 -5.81 12.33
C ARG A 92 1.21 -4.58 11.51
N SER A 93 0.12 -4.66 10.77
CA SER A 93 -0.33 -3.55 9.91
C SER A 93 -1.10 -2.49 10.71
N GLU A 94 -1.84 -2.92 11.73
CA GLU A 94 -2.65 -2.08 12.61
C GLU A 94 -1.82 -1.13 13.49
N ASP A 95 -0.55 -1.45 13.73
CA ASP A 95 0.37 -0.59 14.47
C ASP A 95 1.04 0.46 13.55
N GLN A 96 0.82 0.36 12.24
CA GLN A 96 1.52 1.12 11.20
C GLN A 96 0.55 1.87 10.27
N GLU A 97 -0.62 2.24 10.79
CA GLU A 97 -1.62 3.01 10.07
C GLU A 97 -1.04 4.34 9.52
N PRO A 98 -1.67 4.95 8.50
CA PRO A 98 -1.23 6.23 7.98
C PRO A 98 -1.08 7.25 9.11
N PRO A 99 -0.04 8.11 9.05
CA PRO A 99 0.15 9.12 10.08
C PRO A 99 -1.09 10.02 10.15
N PRO A 100 -1.43 10.54 11.35
CA PRO A 100 -2.44 11.57 11.45
C PRO A 100 -2.03 12.75 10.55
N PRO A 101 -2.98 13.57 10.08
CA PRO A 101 -2.67 14.76 9.30
C PRO A 101 -1.57 15.58 9.98
N ALA A 102 -0.39 15.58 9.37
CA ALA A 102 0.78 16.26 9.87
C ALA A 102 1.21 17.25 8.79
N PRO A 103 1.47 18.53 9.13
CA PRO A 103 1.90 19.53 8.17
C PRO A 103 3.38 19.34 7.81
N VAL A 104 3.75 18.13 7.36
CA VAL A 104 5.13 17.73 7.06
C VAL A 104 5.20 17.00 5.73
N GLY A 105 6.17 17.38 4.90
CA GLY A 105 6.47 16.71 3.64
C GLY A 105 5.25 16.53 2.74
N ILE A 106 5.09 15.33 2.20
CA ILE A 106 3.98 14.96 1.30
C ILE A 106 2.62 14.80 2.00
N TRP A 107 2.58 14.92 3.33
CA TRP A 107 1.35 14.86 4.11
C TRP A 107 0.78 16.25 4.41
N ASP A 108 1.58 17.30 4.15
CA ASP A 108 1.12 18.68 4.21
C ASP A 108 0.17 18.97 3.06
N GLY A 109 -1.10 19.22 3.40
CA GLY A 109 -2.13 19.62 2.45
C GLY A 109 -2.48 21.12 2.50
N GLN A 110 -1.65 21.94 3.17
CA GLN A 110 -1.97 23.36 3.44
C GLN A 110 -0.92 24.34 2.90
N SER A 111 0.35 23.96 2.83
CA SER A 111 1.40 24.90 2.40
C SER A 111 1.43 25.21 0.90
N GLY A 112 0.79 24.39 0.06
CA GLY A 112 0.92 24.46 -1.40
C GLY A 112 2.31 24.07 -1.92
N LEU A 113 3.20 23.55 -1.05
CA LEU A 113 4.54 23.07 -1.41
C LEU A 113 4.57 21.57 -1.70
N ASN A 114 3.48 20.85 -1.41
CA ASN A 114 3.38 19.41 -1.63
C ASN A 114 2.97 19.12 -3.08
N PRO A 115 3.86 18.58 -3.93
CA PRO A 115 3.57 18.35 -5.34
C PRO A 115 2.51 17.27 -5.58
N VAL A 116 2.14 16.51 -4.54
CA VAL A 116 1.15 15.43 -4.58
C VAL A 116 -0.08 15.71 -3.71
N GLU A 117 -0.31 16.97 -3.33
CA GLU A 117 -1.40 17.38 -2.42
C GLU A 117 -2.80 16.94 -2.87
N ASP A 118 -3.06 16.93 -4.19
CA ASP A 118 -4.36 16.58 -4.76
C ASP A 118 -4.46 15.12 -5.20
N TRP A 119 -3.44 14.29 -5.00
CA TRP A 119 -3.41 12.92 -5.55
C TRP A 119 -4.30 11.99 -4.73
N SER A 120 -4.88 10.98 -5.39
CA SER A 120 -5.42 9.83 -4.65
C SER A 120 -4.25 9.04 -4.06
N VAL A 121 -4.41 8.54 -2.84
CA VAL A 121 -3.33 7.83 -2.13
C VAL A 121 -3.76 6.41 -1.82
N VAL A 122 -2.86 5.47 -2.09
CA VAL A 122 -2.86 4.12 -1.52
C VAL A 122 -1.66 4.05 -0.59
N TYR A 123 -1.91 3.87 0.69
CA TYR A 123 -0.87 3.69 1.71
C TYR A 123 -0.82 2.22 2.09
N MET A 124 0.37 1.64 1.94
CA MET A 124 0.67 0.24 2.23
C MET A 124 1.54 0.20 3.49
N PRO A 125 0.94 -0.11 4.66
CA PRO A 125 1.72 -0.40 5.87
C PRO A 125 2.67 -1.56 5.60
N TYR A 126 3.86 -1.50 6.20
CA TYR A 126 4.84 -2.58 6.11
C TYR A 126 4.73 -3.49 7.33
N CYS A 127 4.58 -4.79 7.10
CA CYS A 127 4.47 -5.77 8.17
C CYS A 127 4.96 -7.19 7.79
N ASP A 128 5.52 -7.37 6.60
CA ASP A 128 5.99 -8.66 6.10
C ASP A 128 7.46 -8.94 6.50
N GLY A 129 8.20 -7.93 6.95
CA GLY A 129 9.58 -8.08 7.41
C GLY A 129 10.64 -8.24 6.31
N SER A 130 10.23 -8.24 5.03
CA SER A 130 11.11 -8.48 3.87
C SER A 130 11.40 -7.24 3.02
N VAL A 131 10.98 -6.05 3.45
CA VAL A 131 11.02 -4.81 2.65
C VAL A 131 10.22 -4.96 1.34
N PHE A 132 9.00 -5.52 1.41
CA PHE A 132 8.12 -5.76 0.25
C PHE A 132 8.72 -6.64 -0.86
N SER A 133 9.59 -7.60 -0.51
CA SER A 133 10.24 -8.50 -1.48
C SER A 133 9.84 -9.97 -1.39
N GLY A 134 8.98 -10.32 -0.42
CA GLY A 134 8.51 -11.67 -0.13
C GLY A 134 7.64 -12.32 -1.20
#